data_AF-A0A6H9HAH8-F1
#
_entry.id   AF-A0A6H9HAH8-F1
#
_cell.length_a   1.000
_cell.length_b   1.000
_cell.length_c   1.000
_cell.angle_alpha   90.00
_cell.angle_beta   90.00
_cell.angle_gamma   90.00
#
_symmetry.space_group_name_H-M   'P 1'
#
loop_
_entity.id
_entity.type
_entity.pdbx_description
1 polymer ?
#
loop_
_entity_poly.entity_id
_entity_poly.type
_entity_poly.pdbx_seq_one_letter_code
_entity_poly.pdbx_strand_id
1 'polypeptide(L)'
;MTRPALLIACAMAAVAPSMATAAAPDFFAAALCQPPYSTASATELYEAAEKLAEPDTSSLGAAIYRLPAPVERDGFTAQDVVFAGMSVGVLLEGQVAAKVAERYGLSPETSHLFGSSTAGFARLLPDEQQGMKDLGLISIVAREGPAMPGKTLLTCEFVSNEDRAALEAYEKTSP
;
A
#
# COMPACT_ATOMS: atom_id res chain seq x y z
N MET A 1 -2.88 -46.23 65.08
CA MET A 1 -2.12 -45.29 64.23
C MET A 1 -2.63 -45.45 62.80
N THR A 2 -3.48 -44.55 62.32
CA THR A 2 -3.91 -44.53 60.91
C THR A 2 -4.32 -43.11 60.54
N ARG A 3 -3.69 -42.61 59.48
CA ARG A 3 -3.60 -41.20 59.03
C ARG A 3 -4.88 -40.71 58.32
N PRO A 4 -5.14 -39.39 58.28
CA PRO A 4 -6.27 -38.82 57.55
C PRO A 4 -5.96 -38.72 56.04
N ALA A 5 -6.98 -38.97 55.20
CA ALA A 5 -6.93 -38.77 53.77
C ALA A 5 -7.28 -37.30 53.44
N LEU A 6 -6.35 -36.62 52.77
CA LEU A 6 -6.47 -35.25 52.27
C LEU A 6 -7.08 -35.28 50.87
N LEU A 7 -8.29 -34.75 50.71
CA LEU A 7 -8.95 -34.55 49.41
C LEU A 7 -8.38 -33.30 48.73
N ILE A 8 -7.66 -33.50 47.62
CA ILE A 8 -7.19 -32.42 46.74
C ILE A 8 -8.28 -32.17 45.69
N ALA A 9 -8.93 -31.01 45.76
CA ALA A 9 -9.85 -30.54 44.73
C ALA A 9 -9.07 -29.87 43.60
N CYS A 10 -9.10 -30.47 42.40
CA CYS A 10 -8.52 -29.91 41.19
C CYS A 10 -9.48 -28.86 40.60
N ALA A 11 -9.18 -27.58 40.76
CA ALA A 11 -9.89 -26.51 40.06
C ALA A 11 -9.43 -26.49 38.60
N MET A 12 -10.32 -26.86 37.67
CA MET A 12 -10.09 -26.68 36.24
C MET A 12 -10.25 -25.20 35.89
N ALA A 13 -9.14 -24.51 35.65
CA ALA A 13 -9.15 -23.20 35.03
C ALA A 13 -9.48 -23.36 33.54
N ALA A 14 -10.66 -22.89 33.13
CA ALA A 14 -11.04 -22.80 31.73
C ALA A 14 -10.16 -21.75 31.04
N VAL A 15 -9.18 -22.21 30.26
CA VAL A 15 -8.41 -21.34 29.36
C VAL A 15 -9.30 -21.08 28.14
N ALA A 16 -9.95 -19.91 28.11
CA ALA A 16 -10.66 -19.47 26.91
C ALA A 16 -9.62 -19.20 25.81
N PRO A 17 -9.81 -19.72 24.58
CA PRO A 17 -8.94 -19.36 23.47
C PRO A 17 -9.15 -17.88 23.15
N SER A 18 -8.10 -17.07 23.36
CA SER A 18 -8.04 -15.72 22.81
C SER A 18 -8.06 -15.85 21.29
N MET A 19 -9.20 -15.56 20.66
CA MET A 19 -9.24 -15.40 19.21
C MET A 19 -8.38 -14.19 18.87
N ALA A 20 -7.15 -14.45 18.44
CA ALA A 20 -6.30 -13.43 17.84
C ALA A 20 -7.00 -12.99 16.56
N THR A 21 -7.60 -11.80 16.57
CA THR A 21 -7.96 -11.10 15.33
C THR A 21 -6.70 -11.06 14.48
N ALA A 22 -6.71 -11.68 13.30
CA ALA A 22 -5.59 -11.59 12.37
C ALA A 22 -5.28 -10.11 12.18
N ALA A 23 -4.03 -9.70 12.46
CA ALA A 23 -3.63 -8.31 12.30
C ALA A 23 -3.91 -7.88 10.84
N ALA A 24 -4.51 -6.70 10.67
CA ALA A 24 -4.72 -6.15 9.34
C ALA A 24 -3.37 -6.06 8.59
N PRO A 25 -3.33 -6.31 7.27
CA PRO A 25 -2.11 -6.18 6.51
C PRO A 25 -1.48 -4.79 6.65
N ASP A 26 -0.16 -4.74 6.54
CA ASP A 26 0.57 -3.46 6.58
C ASP A 26 0.49 -2.77 5.21
N PHE A 27 -0.63 -2.09 4.95
CA PHE A 27 -0.86 -1.39 3.68
C PHE A 27 0.16 -0.29 3.40
N PHE A 28 0.69 0.37 4.44
CA PHE A 28 1.75 1.36 4.27
C PHE A 28 3.04 0.68 3.79
N ALA A 29 3.37 -0.51 4.31
CA ALA A 29 4.54 -1.25 3.84
C ALA A 29 4.33 -1.71 2.39
N ALA A 30 3.12 -2.16 2.05
CA ALA A 30 2.78 -2.55 0.69
C ALA A 30 2.96 -1.39 -0.30
N ALA A 31 2.62 -0.15 0.10
CA ALA A 31 2.87 1.06 -0.68
C ALA A 31 4.36 1.36 -0.91
N LEU A 32 5.26 0.75 -0.12
CA LEU A 32 6.71 0.79 -0.28
C LEU A 32 7.26 -0.49 -0.95
N CYS A 33 6.39 -1.28 -1.59
CA CYS A 33 6.69 -2.58 -2.18
C CYS A 33 7.23 -3.60 -1.15
N GLN A 34 6.65 -3.60 0.05
CA GLN A 34 6.99 -4.54 1.13
C GLN A 34 5.74 -5.27 1.62
N PRO A 35 5.60 -6.59 1.40
CA PRO A 35 6.53 -7.47 0.70
C PRO A 35 6.69 -7.14 -0.79
N PRO A 36 7.69 -7.72 -1.49
CA PRO A 36 7.88 -7.49 -2.93
C PRO A 36 6.59 -7.68 -3.72
N TYR A 37 6.33 -6.77 -4.65
CA TYR A 37 5.10 -6.78 -5.41
C TYR A 37 4.96 -8.05 -6.26
N SER A 38 3.76 -8.61 -6.24
CA SER A 38 3.26 -9.61 -7.16
C SER A 38 1.76 -9.39 -7.36
N THR A 39 1.19 -9.97 -8.42
CA THR A 39 -0.27 -9.97 -8.60
C THR A 39 -0.99 -10.67 -7.45
N ALA A 40 -0.44 -11.79 -6.96
CA ALA A 40 -0.98 -12.52 -5.82
C ALA A 40 -1.04 -11.64 -4.55
N SER A 41 0.06 -10.98 -4.19
CA SER A 41 0.09 -10.08 -3.02
C SER A 41 -0.85 -8.89 -3.19
N ALA A 42 -0.98 -8.34 -4.40
CA ALA A 42 -1.91 -7.24 -4.66
C ALA A 42 -3.37 -7.69 -4.47
N THR A 43 -3.72 -8.88 -4.96
CA THR A 43 -5.05 -9.49 -4.76
C THR A 43 -5.33 -9.75 -3.28
N GLU A 44 -4.39 -10.34 -2.55
CA GLU A 44 -4.55 -10.61 -1.11
C GLU A 44 -4.78 -9.33 -0.31
N LEU A 45 -4.05 -8.25 -0.64
CA LEU A 45 -4.23 -6.94 -0.02
C LEU A 45 -5.60 -6.34 -0.36
N TYR A 46 -6.04 -6.46 -1.61
CA TYR A 46 -7.36 -5.98 -2.03
C TYR A 46 -8.49 -6.69 -1.28
N GLU A 47 -8.49 -8.02 -1.25
CA GLU A 47 -9.47 -8.82 -0.52
C GLU A 47 -9.44 -8.56 0.99
N ALA A 48 -8.28 -8.22 1.54
CA ALA A 48 -8.17 -7.82 2.93
C ALA A 48 -8.81 -6.44 3.17
N ALA A 49 -8.66 -5.49 2.24
CA ALA A 49 -9.28 -4.18 2.34
C ALA A 49 -10.82 -4.25 2.22
N GLU A 50 -11.35 -5.09 1.34
CA GLU A 50 -12.80 -5.34 1.21
C GLU A 50 -13.44 -5.86 2.50
N LYS A 51 -12.70 -6.63 3.30
CA LYS A 51 -13.18 -7.12 4.60
C LYS A 51 -13.25 -6.02 5.67
N LEU A 52 -12.63 -4.86 5.44
CA LEU A 52 -12.56 -3.75 6.39
C LEU A 52 -13.63 -2.69 6.14
N ALA A 53 -13.91 -2.38 4.87
CA ALA A 53 -14.83 -1.32 4.49
C ALA A 53 -15.35 -1.49 3.05
N GLU A 54 -16.46 -0.83 2.74
CA GLU A 54 -16.90 -0.63 1.35
C GLU A 54 -15.97 0.37 0.64
N PRO A 55 -15.63 0.14 -0.64
CA PRO A 55 -14.77 1.05 -1.38
C PRO A 55 -15.49 2.34 -1.78
N ASP A 56 -14.79 3.47 -1.69
CA ASP A 56 -15.11 4.66 -2.46
C ASP A 56 -14.48 4.53 -3.85
N THR A 57 -15.33 4.44 -4.87
CA THR A 57 -14.92 4.38 -6.30
C THR A 57 -15.26 5.67 -7.06
N SER A 58 -15.66 6.73 -6.36
CA SER A 58 -16.06 8.01 -6.96
C SER A 58 -14.89 8.83 -7.49
N SER A 59 -13.67 8.49 -7.06
CA SER A 59 -12.46 9.28 -7.27
C SER A 59 -11.34 8.45 -7.90
N LEU A 60 -10.46 9.11 -8.66
CA LEU A 60 -9.19 8.57 -9.19
C LEU A 60 -9.28 7.35 -10.13
N GLY A 61 -10.49 6.88 -10.49
CA GLY A 61 -10.63 5.57 -11.16
C GLY A 61 -10.08 4.43 -10.29
N ALA A 62 -10.06 4.62 -8.98
CA ALA A 62 -9.45 3.73 -7.99
C ALA A 62 -10.50 3.22 -7.01
N ALA A 63 -10.22 2.10 -6.36
CA ALA A 63 -10.95 1.67 -5.17
C ALA A 63 -10.21 2.18 -3.93
N ILE A 64 -10.88 3.02 -3.14
CA ILE A 64 -10.32 3.63 -1.93
C ILE A 64 -11.01 3.06 -0.70
N TYR A 65 -10.23 2.47 0.21
CA TYR A 65 -10.74 1.87 1.44
C TYR A 65 -10.26 2.65 2.66
N ARG A 66 -11.21 3.13 3.46
CA ARG A 66 -10.95 3.82 4.72
C ARG A 66 -10.62 2.80 5.82
N LEU A 67 -9.42 2.86 6.39
CA LEU A 67 -9.00 2.02 7.50
C LEU A 67 -9.71 2.39 8.82
N PRO A 68 -9.99 1.41 9.70
CA PRO A 68 -10.63 1.67 11.01
C PRO A 68 -9.85 2.63 11.91
N ALA A 69 -8.52 2.68 11.75
CA ALA A 69 -7.63 3.57 12.48
C ALA A 69 -6.53 4.10 11.55
N PRO A 70 -6.00 5.31 11.79
CA PRO A 70 -4.87 5.83 11.03
C PRO A 70 -3.60 5.01 11.30
N VAL A 71 -2.76 4.93 10.27
CA VAL A 71 -1.42 4.35 10.31
C VAL A 71 -0.42 5.50 10.30
N GLU A 72 0.50 5.50 11.25
CA GLU A 72 1.61 6.46 11.32
C GLU A 72 2.94 5.76 11.05
N ARG A 73 3.73 6.30 10.13
CA ARG A 73 5.07 5.78 9.82
C ARG A 73 5.97 6.89 9.31
N ASP A 74 7.19 6.95 9.86
CA ASP A 74 8.23 7.88 9.41
C ASP A 74 7.80 9.36 9.41
N GLY A 75 6.86 9.72 10.28
CA GLY A 75 6.30 11.08 10.35
C GLY A 75 5.18 11.37 9.35
N PHE A 76 4.69 10.35 8.63
CA PHE A 76 3.53 10.42 7.75
C PHE A 76 2.35 9.69 8.37
N THR A 77 1.14 10.20 8.11
CA THR A 77 -0.12 9.61 8.54
C THR A 77 -0.93 9.23 7.31
N ALA A 78 -1.53 8.04 7.31
CA ALA A 78 -2.47 7.60 6.29
C ALA A 78 -3.66 6.92 6.94
N GLN A 79 -4.86 7.10 6.38
CA GLN A 79 -6.04 6.32 6.79
C GLN A 79 -6.78 5.72 5.59
N ASP A 80 -6.36 6.03 4.36
CA ASP A 80 -7.00 5.51 3.16
C ASP A 80 -5.99 4.66 2.38
N VAL A 81 -6.42 3.46 1.99
CA VAL A 81 -5.70 2.55 1.10
C VAL A 81 -6.26 2.71 -0.30
N VAL A 82 -5.40 2.71 -1.31
CA VAL A 82 -5.78 2.94 -2.71
C VAL A 82 -5.33 1.75 -3.55
N PHE A 83 -6.26 1.26 -4.37
CA PHE A 83 -6.00 0.30 -5.44
C PHE A 83 -6.38 0.94 -6.78
N ALA A 84 -5.40 1.16 -7.64
CA ALA A 84 -5.59 1.81 -8.94
C ALA A 84 -4.81 1.04 -10.02
N GLY A 85 -5.53 0.37 -10.92
CA GLY A 85 -4.89 -0.53 -11.88
C GLY A 85 -4.04 -1.60 -11.20
N MET A 86 -2.75 -1.65 -11.52
CA MET A 86 -1.77 -2.56 -10.92
C MET A 86 -0.99 -1.91 -9.76
N SER A 87 -1.50 -0.85 -9.16
CA SER A 87 -0.89 -0.17 -8.03
C SER A 87 -1.59 -0.46 -6.71
N VAL A 88 -0.80 -0.63 -5.65
CA VAL A 88 -1.26 -0.67 -4.26
C VAL A 88 -0.62 0.48 -3.51
N GLY A 89 -1.41 1.26 -2.79
CA GLY A 89 -0.90 2.44 -2.11
C GLY A 89 -1.74 2.91 -0.94
N VAL A 90 -1.34 4.08 -0.42
CA VAL A 90 -2.03 4.80 0.64
C VAL A 90 -2.12 6.28 0.28
N LEU A 91 -3.15 6.97 0.78
CA LEU A 91 -3.21 8.43 0.78
C LEU A 91 -2.64 8.96 2.09
N LEU A 92 -1.51 9.65 1.97
CA LEU A 92 -0.91 10.37 3.07
C LEU A 92 -1.63 11.70 3.30
N GLU A 93 -1.75 12.10 4.56
CA GLU A 93 -2.24 13.42 4.94
C GLU A 93 -1.27 14.52 4.48
N GLY A 94 -1.82 15.55 3.83
CA GLY A 94 -1.07 16.71 3.37
C GLY A 94 -0.40 16.52 2.00
N GLN A 95 0.10 17.64 1.48
CA GLN A 95 0.96 17.67 0.30
C GLN A 95 2.41 17.49 0.76
N VAL A 96 2.85 16.24 0.82
CA VAL A 96 4.13 15.81 1.39
C VAL A 96 4.99 15.00 0.43
N ALA A 97 4.70 14.96 -0.88
CA ALA A 97 5.40 14.13 -1.86
C ALA A 97 6.91 14.39 -1.88
N ALA A 98 7.34 15.66 -1.77
CA ALA A 98 8.77 15.99 -1.70
C ALA A 98 9.44 15.46 -0.42
N LYS A 99 8.75 15.46 0.72
CA LYS A 99 9.27 14.89 1.98
C LYS A 99 9.33 13.38 1.92
N VAL A 100 8.33 12.74 1.31
CA VAL A 100 8.31 11.30 1.03
C VAL A 100 9.47 10.93 0.12
N ALA A 101 9.73 11.74 -0.91
CA ALA A 101 10.84 11.56 -1.82
C ALA A 101 12.19 11.60 -1.10
N GLU A 102 12.40 12.61 -0.25
CA GLU A 102 13.60 12.67 0.60
C GLU A 102 13.73 11.44 1.51
N ARG A 103 12.64 11.05 2.19
CA ARG A 103 12.65 9.94 3.15
C ARG A 103 12.95 8.59 2.53
N TYR A 104 12.46 8.33 1.32
CA TYR A 104 12.53 7.03 0.64
C TYR A 104 13.43 7.02 -0.61
N GLY A 105 14.19 8.10 -0.82
CA GLY A 105 15.16 8.23 -1.92
C GLY A 105 14.52 8.26 -3.30
N LEU A 106 13.36 8.90 -3.44
CA LEU A 106 12.68 9.05 -4.73
C LEU A 106 13.25 10.25 -5.48
N SER A 107 13.34 10.13 -6.81
CA SER A 107 13.76 11.23 -7.68
C SER A 107 12.56 11.86 -8.36
N PRO A 108 12.59 13.17 -8.71
CA PRO A 108 11.53 13.78 -9.50
C PRO A 108 11.23 12.95 -10.74
N GLU A 109 9.95 12.71 -11.01
CA GLU A 109 9.54 12.05 -12.25
C GLU A 109 9.96 12.94 -13.43
N THR A 110 10.71 12.37 -14.37
CA THR A 110 11.15 13.07 -15.58
C THR A 110 10.11 13.03 -16.69
N SER A 111 9.02 12.32 -16.46
CA SER A 111 8.01 11.99 -17.44
C SER A 111 6.65 12.43 -16.91
N HIS A 112 5.86 13.12 -17.73
CA HIS A 112 4.49 13.51 -17.39
C HIS A 112 3.49 12.36 -17.61
N LEU A 113 4.01 11.16 -17.89
CA LEU A 113 3.31 9.93 -18.27
C LEU A 113 2.11 9.55 -17.41
N PHE A 114 2.05 9.98 -16.15
CA PHE A 114 1.00 9.55 -15.21
C PHE A 114 -0.04 10.64 -14.91
N GLY A 115 -0.25 11.56 -15.85
CA GLY A 115 -1.36 12.50 -15.85
C GLY A 115 -1.12 13.75 -15.00
N SER A 116 -2.22 14.36 -14.53
CA SER A 116 -2.36 15.70 -13.94
C SER A 116 -1.63 15.94 -12.60
N SER A 117 -0.56 15.20 -12.33
CA SER A 117 0.24 15.37 -11.12
C SER A 117 0.81 16.79 -11.05
N THR A 118 0.64 17.46 -9.91
CA THR A 118 1.27 18.75 -9.63
C THR A 118 2.69 18.58 -9.11
N ALA A 119 2.99 17.41 -8.51
CA ALA A 119 4.33 17.01 -8.09
C ALA A 119 4.43 15.48 -8.08
N GLY A 120 5.44 14.93 -8.74
CA GLY A 120 5.63 13.49 -8.88
C GLY A 120 7.08 13.09 -8.64
N PHE A 121 7.27 12.02 -7.85
CA PHE A 121 8.56 11.42 -7.57
C PHE A 121 8.48 9.91 -7.68
N ALA A 122 9.51 9.28 -8.22
CA ALA A 122 9.56 7.84 -8.35
C ALA A 122 10.97 7.29 -8.10
N ARG A 123 11.03 6.01 -7.75
CA ARG A 123 12.24 5.20 -7.77
C ARG A 123 11.90 3.80 -8.25
N LEU A 124 12.56 3.36 -9.32
CA LEU A 124 12.51 1.96 -9.73
C LEU A 124 13.07 1.07 -8.62
N LEU A 125 12.44 -0.07 -8.39
CA LEU A 125 13.03 -1.08 -7.53
C LEU A 125 14.34 -1.62 -8.13
N PRO A 126 15.33 -2.02 -7.30
CA PRO A 126 16.51 -2.74 -7.77
C PRO A 126 16.13 -4.02 -8.52
N ASP A 127 16.97 -4.46 -9.45
CA ASP A 127 16.74 -5.62 -10.31
C ASP A 127 16.34 -6.90 -9.54
N GLU A 128 16.90 -7.11 -8.34
CA GLU A 128 16.60 -8.28 -7.50
C GLU A 128 15.18 -8.24 -6.92
N GLN A 129 14.56 -7.07 -6.89
CA GLN A 129 13.21 -6.84 -6.39
C GLN A 129 12.19 -6.68 -7.53
N GLN A 130 12.65 -6.69 -8.79
CA GLN A 130 11.79 -6.66 -9.98
C GLN A 130 11.24 -8.05 -10.31
N GLY A 131 10.38 -8.59 -9.43
CA GLY A 131 9.84 -9.96 -9.53
C GLY A 131 9.05 -10.26 -10.81
N MET A 132 8.69 -9.22 -11.57
CA MET A 132 7.93 -9.29 -12.82
C MET A 132 8.62 -8.57 -13.99
N LYS A 133 9.97 -8.44 -13.95
CA LYS A 133 10.74 -7.63 -14.91
C LYS A 133 10.52 -7.93 -16.40
N ASP A 134 10.17 -9.18 -16.72
CA ASP A 134 9.92 -9.58 -18.11
C ASP A 134 8.59 -9.01 -18.65
N LEU A 135 7.67 -8.65 -17.74
CA LEU A 135 6.35 -8.13 -18.06
C LEU A 135 6.25 -6.61 -17.91
N GLY A 136 7.10 -6.01 -17.08
CA GLY A 136 7.05 -4.58 -16.76
C GLY A 136 8.02 -4.21 -15.66
N LEU A 137 7.89 -2.99 -15.15
CA LEU A 137 8.73 -2.48 -14.07
C LEU A 137 7.89 -2.09 -12.86
N ILE A 138 8.46 -2.33 -11.69
CA ILE A 138 7.89 -1.95 -10.40
C ILE A 138 8.65 -0.74 -9.87
N SER A 139 7.92 0.27 -9.40
CA SER A 139 8.44 1.49 -8.79
C SER A 139 7.73 1.79 -7.49
N ILE A 140 8.44 2.50 -6.60
CA ILE A 140 7.81 3.27 -5.53
C ILE A 140 7.57 4.67 -6.06
N VAL A 141 6.36 5.17 -5.88
CA VAL A 141 5.90 6.42 -6.47
C VAL A 141 5.22 7.27 -5.41
N ALA A 142 5.49 8.57 -5.41
CA ALA A 142 4.79 9.57 -4.61
C ALA A 142 4.28 10.70 -5.51
N ARG A 143 2.96 10.91 -5.57
CA ARG A 143 2.32 11.94 -6.42
C ARG A 143 1.37 12.82 -5.62
N GLU A 144 1.23 14.07 -6.05
CA GLU A 144 0.22 15.05 -5.65
C GLU A 144 -0.56 15.49 -6.88
N GLY A 145 -1.83 15.83 -6.74
CA GLY A 145 -2.59 16.30 -7.89
C GLY A 145 -3.99 16.79 -7.55
N PRO A 146 -4.67 17.43 -8.52
CA PRO A 146 -5.98 18.05 -8.31
C PRO A 146 -7.07 17.04 -7.97
N ALA A 147 -6.89 15.77 -8.36
CA ALA A 147 -7.84 14.69 -8.06
C ALA A 147 -7.75 14.17 -6.61
N MET A 148 -6.76 14.60 -5.83
CA MET A 148 -6.55 14.22 -4.43
C MET A 148 -6.12 15.44 -3.59
N PRO A 149 -6.99 16.44 -3.46
CA PRO A 149 -6.64 17.72 -2.86
C PRO A 149 -6.21 17.54 -1.40
N GLY A 150 -5.05 18.11 -1.05
CA GLY A 150 -4.52 18.05 0.31
C GLY A 150 -3.97 16.68 0.71
N LYS A 151 -3.74 15.78 -0.24
CA LYS A 151 -3.18 14.44 -0.01
C LYS A 151 -1.97 14.18 -0.91
N THR A 152 -1.17 13.20 -0.51
CA THR A 152 -0.13 12.60 -1.36
C THR A 152 -0.44 11.12 -1.53
N LEU A 153 -0.50 10.66 -2.78
CA LEU A 153 -0.56 9.24 -3.10
C LEU A 153 0.85 8.65 -3.01
N LEU A 154 1.04 7.66 -2.14
CA LEU A 154 2.24 6.82 -2.09
C LEU A 154 1.86 5.42 -2.56
N THR A 155 2.50 4.91 -3.61
CA THR A 155 2.17 3.61 -4.20
C THR A 155 3.39 2.77 -4.51
N CYS A 156 3.21 1.45 -4.40
CA CYS A 156 3.96 0.49 -5.17
C CYS A 156 3.21 0.26 -6.48
N GLU A 157 3.83 0.63 -7.59
CA GLU A 157 3.21 0.69 -8.91
C GLU A 157 3.94 -0.28 -9.84
N PHE A 158 3.17 -1.18 -10.46
CA PHE A 158 3.66 -1.97 -11.60
C PHE A 158 3.13 -1.35 -12.89
N VAL A 159 4.04 -1.14 -13.85
CA VAL A 159 3.69 -0.65 -15.20
C VAL A 159 4.21 -1.66 -16.21
N SER A 160 3.30 -2.21 -17.03
CA SER A 160 3.67 -3.19 -18.03
C SER A 160 4.58 -2.59 -19.11
N ASN A 161 5.34 -3.43 -19.80
CA ASN A 161 6.18 -3.00 -20.92
C ASN A 161 5.34 -2.41 -22.06
N GLU A 162 4.11 -2.92 -22.26
CA GLU A 162 3.16 -2.39 -23.24
C GLU A 162 2.68 -0.99 -22.85
N ASP A 163 2.23 -0.81 -21.59
CA ASP A 163 1.78 0.49 -21.10
C ASP A 163 2.91 1.51 -21.15
N ARG A 164 4.12 1.13 -20.75
CA ARG A 164 5.32 1.99 -20.87
C ARG A 164 5.58 2.42 -22.31
N ALA A 165 5.50 1.49 -23.27
CA ALA A 165 5.71 1.81 -24.67
C ALA A 165 4.62 2.75 -25.22
N ALA A 166 3.36 2.52 -24.85
CA ALA A 166 2.24 3.39 -25.23
C ALA A 166 2.39 4.80 -24.64
N LEU A 167 2.81 4.88 -23.38
CA LEU A 167 3.08 6.10 -22.64
C LEU A 167 4.23 6.91 -23.29
N GLU A 168 5.37 6.28 -23.57
CA GLU A 168 6.50 6.90 -24.26
C GLU A 168 6.13 7.39 -25.68
N ALA A 169 5.25 6.68 -26.37
CA ALA A 169 4.76 7.09 -27.68
C ALA A 169 3.85 8.33 -27.57
N TYR A 170 2.95 8.37 -26.59
CA TYR A 170 2.09 9.52 -26.33
C TYR A 170 2.89 10.78 -26.04
N GLU A 171 3.91 10.70 -25.18
CA GLU A 171 4.81 11.81 -24.85
C GLU A 171 5.51 12.42 -26.06
N LYS A 172 5.97 11.57 -27.00
CA LYS A 172 6.61 12.04 -28.23
C LYS A 172 5.64 12.74 -29.19
N THR A 173 4.34 12.52 -29.02
CA THR A 173 3.29 13.05 -29.92
C THR A 173 2.46 14.18 -29.31
N SER A 174 2.55 14.38 -28.00
CA SER A 174 1.91 15.49 -27.28
C SER A 174 2.74 16.77 -27.47
N PRO A 175 2.13 17.88 -27.95
CA PRO A 175 2.83 19.13 -28.22
C PRO A 175 3.29 19.88 -26.97
#